data_AF-A0A7W5IPA2-F1
#
_entry.id   AF-A0A7W5IPA2-F1
#
_cell.length_a   1.000
_cell.length_b   1.000
_cell.length_c   1.000
_cell.angle_alpha   90.00
_cell.angle_beta   90.00
_cell.angle_gamma   90.00
#
_symmetry.space_group_name_H-M   'P 1'
#
loop_
_entity.id
_entity.type
_entity.pdbx_description
1 polymer ?
#
loop_
_entity_poly.entity_id
_entity_poly.type
_entity_poly.pdbx_seq_one_letter_code
_entity_poly.pdbx_strand_id
1 'polypeptide(L)'
;MDERKRDSMIAYLRHRMEDFGISPDDLATALAAVPEAERYRSANGDSWSGEGSMPQWLKQAISAGQSIGHFELSSEAVVRPPSHAGADWTNDPFAGSPLARMSPR
;
A
#
# COMPACT_ATOMS: atom_id res chain seq x y z
N MET A 1 2.17 19.38 -9.09
CA MET A 1 1.24 20.05 -8.16
C MET A 1 1.84 21.41 -7.83
N ASP A 2 1.13 22.48 -8.15
CA ASP A 2 1.66 23.84 -8.12
C ASP A 2 1.96 24.33 -6.71
N GLU A 3 3.03 25.09 -6.56
CA GLU A 3 3.49 25.58 -5.25
C GLU A 3 2.45 26.48 -4.58
N ARG A 4 1.77 27.31 -5.38
CA ARG A 4 0.61 28.10 -4.96
C ARG A 4 -0.51 27.26 -4.34
N LYS A 5 -0.77 26.06 -4.88
CA LYS A 5 -1.82 25.15 -4.38
C LYS A 5 -1.38 24.52 -3.06
N ARG A 6 -0.10 24.15 -2.91
CA ARG A 6 0.48 23.68 -1.65
C ARG A 6 0.37 24.74 -0.56
N ASP A 7 0.78 25.97 -0.86
CA ASP A 7 0.73 27.10 0.07
C ASP A 7 -0.70 27.42 0.54
N SER A 8 -1.66 27.45 -0.39
CA SER A 8 -3.09 27.63 -0.07
C SER A 8 -3.64 26.51 0.82
N MET A 9 -3.23 25.25 0.60
CA MET A 9 -3.62 24.12 1.45
C MET A 9 -3.01 24.20 2.85
N ILE A 10 -1.76 24.65 2.98
CA ILE A 10 -1.10 24.86 4.28
C ILE A 10 -1.80 25.98 5.06
N ALA A 11 -2.10 27.11 4.41
CA ALA A 11 -2.84 28.22 5.02
C ALA A 11 -4.24 27.78 5.49
N TYR A 12 -4.97 27.03 4.65
CA TYR A 12 -6.27 26.46 5.00
C TYR A 12 -6.19 25.51 6.20
N LEU A 13 -5.21 24.58 6.21
CA LEU A 13 -5.04 23.63 7.31
C LEU A 13 -4.70 24.35 8.63
N ARG A 14 -3.87 25.40 8.59
CA ARG A 14 -3.55 26.22 9.77
C ARG A 14 -4.76 26.93 10.34
N HIS A 15 -5.57 27.56 9.49
CA HIS A 15 -6.83 28.17 9.93
C HIS A 15 -7.80 27.13 10.52
N ARG A 16 -7.86 25.93 9.94
CA ARG A 16 -8.67 24.82 10.47
C ARG A 16 -8.16 24.29 11.81
N MET A 17 -6.85 24.29 12.04
CA MET A 17 -6.27 23.94 13.34
C MET A 17 -6.66 24.96 14.41
N GLU A 18 -6.64 26.26 14.10
CA GLU A 18 -7.11 27.34 15.00
C GLU A 18 -8.60 27.20 15.35
N ASP A 19 -9.47 26.98 14.36
CA ASP A 19 -10.93 26.80 14.53
C ASP A 19 -11.29 25.63 15.47
N PHE A 20 -10.44 24.59 15.52
CA PHE A 20 -10.62 23.38 16.33
C PHE A 20 -9.75 23.35 17.60
N GLY A 21 -8.95 24.39 17.86
CA GLY A 21 -8.03 24.44 19.01
C GLY A 21 -6.89 23.40 18.96
N ILE A 22 -6.55 22.90 17.76
CA ILE A 22 -5.50 21.90 17.56
C ILE A 22 -4.14 22.59 17.52
N SER A 23 -3.25 22.25 18.43
CA SER A 23 -1.85 22.70 18.36
C SER A 23 -1.12 22.02 17.19
N PRO A 24 -0.22 22.71 16.47
CA PRO A 24 0.67 22.05 15.51
C PRO A 24 1.58 21.01 16.18
N ASP A 25 1.84 21.13 17.48
CA ASP A 25 2.65 20.19 18.26
C ASP A 25 1.87 18.90 18.60
N ASP A 26 0.58 19.02 18.94
CA ASP A 26 -0.36 17.88 19.05
C ASP A 26 -0.51 17.17 17.71
N LEU A 27 -0.64 17.91 16.60
CA LEU A 27 -0.71 17.31 15.27
C LEU A 27 0.60 16.60 14.90
N ALA A 28 1.77 17.21 15.20
CA ALA A 28 3.05 16.57 15.00
C ALA A 28 3.19 15.30 15.86
N THR A 29 2.74 15.34 17.11
CA THR A 29 2.71 14.19 18.02
C THR A 29 1.78 13.08 17.50
N ALA A 30 0.59 13.41 17.01
CA ALA A 30 -0.35 12.45 16.44
C ALA A 30 0.11 11.83 15.11
N LEU A 31 0.96 12.54 14.34
CA LEU A 31 1.58 12.03 13.11
C LEU A 31 2.87 11.24 13.37
N ALA A 32 3.63 11.62 14.41
CA ALA A 32 4.85 10.94 14.85
C ALA A 32 4.54 9.71 15.72
N ALA A 33 3.36 9.67 16.35
CA ALA A 33 2.76 8.45 16.87
C ALA A 33 2.54 7.48 15.71
N VAL A 34 3.50 6.58 15.52
CA VAL A 34 3.31 5.38 14.70
C VAL A 34 2.01 4.73 15.19
N PRO A 35 0.97 4.58 14.34
CA PRO A 35 -0.33 4.09 14.79
C PRO A 35 -0.14 2.75 15.49
N GLU A 36 -0.56 2.67 16.75
CA GLU A 36 -0.06 1.61 17.63
C GLU A 36 -0.45 0.23 17.11
N ALA A 37 0.60 -0.57 16.94
CA ALA A 37 0.60 -1.98 16.60
C ALA A 37 -0.09 -2.37 15.29
N GLU A 38 -0.75 -1.51 14.49
CA GLU A 38 -1.27 -1.90 13.15
C GLU A 38 -0.14 -2.41 12.24
N ARG A 39 0.03 -3.74 12.21
CA ARG A 39 1.18 -4.41 11.57
C ARG A 39 0.81 -5.11 10.28
N TYR A 40 -0.39 -5.69 10.20
CA TYR A 40 -0.83 -6.48 9.05
C TYR A 40 -2.20 -6.03 8.55
N ARG A 41 -2.41 -5.99 7.22
CA ARG A 41 -3.70 -5.63 6.60
C ARG A 41 -4.02 -6.50 5.39
N SER A 42 -5.24 -7.02 5.38
CA SER A 42 -5.89 -7.78 4.32
C SER A 42 -6.35 -6.90 3.17
N ALA A 43 -6.38 -7.44 1.95
CA ALA A 43 -6.96 -6.78 0.78
C ALA A 43 -8.46 -6.49 0.92
N ASN A 44 -9.16 -7.22 1.80
CA ASN A 44 -10.58 -6.98 2.12
C ASN A 44 -10.80 -5.84 3.13
N GLY A 45 -9.73 -5.25 3.67
CA GLY A 45 -9.76 -4.16 4.63
C GLY A 45 -9.60 -4.58 6.09
N ASP A 46 -9.59 -5.88 6.42
CA ASP A 46 -9.26 -6.36 7.77
C ASP A 46 -7.85 -5.96 8.18
N SER A 47 -7.65 -5.52 9.42
CA SER A 47 -6.33 -5.27 10.01
C SER A 47 -6.05 -6.25 11.16
N TRP A 48 -4.78 -6.51 11.44
CA TRP A 48 -4.33 -7.23 12.63
C TRP A 48 -3.04 -6.65 13.18
N SER A 49 -3.00 -6.49 14.50
CA SER A 49 -1.92 -5.76 15.16
C SER A 49 -0.68 -6.59 15.48
N GLY A 50 -0.64 -7.86 15.07
CA GLY A 50 0.37 -8.82 15.53
C GLY A 50 0.21 -9.29 16.98
N GLU A 51 -0.63 -8.60 17.76
CA GLU A 51 -0.97 -8.94 19.14
C GLU A 51 -2.25 -9.80 19.21
N GLY A 52 -2.29 -10.72 20.18
CA GLY A 52 -3.44 -11.61 20.40
C GLY A 52 -3.56 -12.76 19.40
N SER A 53 -4.78 -13.27 19.21
CA SER A 53 -5.03 -14.44 18.36
C SER A 53 -5.01 -14.10 16.88
N MET A 54 -4.18 -14.81 16.10
CA MET A 54 -4.13 -14.63 14.65
C MET A 54 -5.53 -14.81 14.00
N PRO A 55 -6.01 -13.84 13.20
CA PRO A 55 -7.35 -13.87 12.62
C PRO A 55 -7.49 -14.94 11.53
N GLN A 56 -8.73 -15.28 11.19
CA GLN A 56 -9.00 -16.34 10.23
C GLN A 56 -8.53 -16.00 8.82
N TRP A 57 -8.65 -14.75 8.38
CA TRP A 57 -8.16 -14.30 7.07
C TRP A 57 -6.65 -14.56 6.90
N LEU A 58 -5.85 -14.26 7.93
CA LEU A 58 -4.40 -14.43 7.87
C LEU A 58 -4.00 -15.91 7.91
N LYS A 59 -4.68 -16.73 8.73
CA LYS A 59 -4.51 -18.19 8.72
C LYS A 59 -4.86 -18.80 7.36
N GLN A 60 -5.93 -18.33 6.71
CA GLN A 60 -6.32 -18.79 5.37
C GLN A 60 -5.29 -18.37 4.31
N ALA A 61 -4.82 -17.12 4.34
CA ALA A 61 -3.81 -16.62 3.41
C ALA A 61 -2.48 -17.40 3.50
N ILE A 62 -1.98 -17.63 4.71
CA ILE A 62 -0.77 -18.44 4.95
C ILE A 62 -1.00 -19.89 4.48
N SER A 63 -2.18 -20.46 4.75
CA SER A 63 -2.54 -21.82 4.28
C SER A 63 -2.65 -21.91 2.75
N ALA A 64 -2.97 -20.80 2.08
CA ALA A 64 -2.96 -20.67 0.62
C ALA A 64 -1.55 -20.38 0.05
N GLY A 65 -0.51 -20.36 0.88
CA GLY A 65 0.88 -20.12 0.48
C GLY A 65 1.28 -18.64 0.37
N GLN A 66 0.45 -17.70 0.83
CA GLN A 66 0.83 -16.28 0.86
C GLN A 66 1.71 -15.96 2.07
N SER A 67 2.84 -15.30 1.83
CA SER A 67 3.74 -14.83 2.89
C SER A 67 3.06 -13.76 3.75
N ILE A 68 3.21 -13.87 5.08
CA ILE A 68 2.69 -12.89 6.05
C ILE A 68 3.17 -11.46 5.76
N GLY A 69 4.39 -11.29 5.24
CA GLY A 69 4.94 -9.99 4.83
C GLY A 69 4.24 -9.31 3.65
N HIS A 70 3.42 -10.03 2.87
CA HIS A 70 2.56 -9.39 1.86
C HIS A 70 1.45 -8.54 2.50
N PHE A 71 1.10 -8.83 3.75
CA PHE A 71 0.11 -8.09 4.52
C PHE A 71 0.76 -7.01 5.39
N GLU A 72 2.09 -6.97 5.53
CA GLU A 72 2.74 -6.01 6.43
C GLU A 72 2.52 -4.56 5.99
N LEU A 73 2.01 -3.74 6.90
CA LEU A 73 1.81 -2.30 6.73
C LEU A 73 3.12 -1.49 6.79
N SER A 74 4.26 -2.17 6.62
CA SER A 74 5.53 -1.53 6.31
C SER A 74 5.32 -0.56 5.15
N SER A 75 5.68 0.70 5.33
CA SER A 75 5.49 1.80 4.37
C SER A 75 6.33 1.68 3.08
N GLU A 76 6.84 0.48 2.80
CA GLU A 76 7.67 0.08 1.68
C GLU A 76 6.85 -0.74 0.66
N ALA A 77 5.58 -0.39 0.44
CA ALA A 77 4.80 -0.84 -0.73
C ALA A 77 5.28 -0.20 -2.06
N VAL A 78 6.59 0.12 -2.13
CA VAL A 78 7.39 0.20 -3.36
C VAL A 78 7.86 -1.20 -3.80
N VAL A 79 7.05 -2.23 -3.50
CA VAL A 79 6.93 -3.41 -4.38
C VAL A 79 6.27 -2.97 -5.69
N ARG A 80 7.06 -2.22 -6.46
CA ARG A 80 7.05 -2.26 -7.91
C ARG A 80 6.91 -3.74 -8.28
N PRO A 81 5.92 -4.16 -9.09
CA PRO A 81 5.96 -5.52 -9.61
C PRO A 81 7.35 -5.72 -10.22
N PRO A 82 7.96 -6.92 -10.12
CA PRO A 82 9.25 -7.15 -10.73
C PRO A 82 9.11 -6.71 -12.19
N SER A 83 9.83 -5.65 -12.57
CA SER A 83 9.85 -5.22 -13.95
C SER A 83 10.25 -6.47 -14.73
N HIS A 84 9.46 -6.90 -15.71
CA HIS A 84 9.83 -8.02 -16.60
C HIS A 84 11.00 -7.63 -17.55
N ALA A 85 11.94 -6.82 -17.06
CA ALA A 85 13.25 -6.54 -17.62
C ALA A 85 14.15 -7.76 -17.40
N GLY A 86 13.83 -8.85 -18.10
CA GLY A 86 14.43 -10.17 -17.89
C GLY A 86 13.45 -11.36 -18.00
N ALA A 87 12.18 -11.13 -18.36
CA ALA A 87 11.35 -12.23 -18.84
C ALA A 87 11.83 -12.61 -20.25
N ASP A 88 12.61 -13.66 -20.36
CA ASP A 88 13.22 -14.10 -21.61
C ASP A 88 12.20 -14.84 -22.49
N TRP A 89 11.35 -14.08 -23.18
CA TRP A 89 10.27 -14.60 -24.06
C TRP A 89 10.79 -15.46 -25.22
N THR A 90 12.12 -15.47 -25.43
CA THR A 90 12.86 -16.42 -26.28
C THR A 90 12.56 -17.89 -25.96
N ASN A 91 12.18 -18.21 -24.71
CA ASN A 91 11.86 -19.58 -24.27
C ASN A 91 10.37 -19.75 -23.90
N ASP A 92 9.48 -18.95 -24.48
CA ASP A 92 8.04 -19.16 -24.30
C ASP A 92 7.51 -20.26 -25.25
N PRO A 93 6.84 -21.32 -24.74
CA PRO A 93 6.37 -22.43 -25.56
C PRO A 93 5.18 -22.08 -26.47
N PHE A 94 4.62 -20.87 -26.35
CA PHE A 94 3.56 -20.35 -27.22
C PHE A 94 4.08 -19.27 -28.19
N ALA A 95 5.34 -18.84 -28.11
CA ALA A 95 5.95 -17.92 -29.07
C ALA A 95 5.91 -18.50 -30.49
N GLY A 96 5.13 -17.86 -31.38
CA GLY A 96 4.87 -18.34 -32.74
C GLY A 96 3.53 -19.08 -32.92
N SER A 97 2.80 -19.37 -31.84
CA SER A 97 1.43 -19.90 -31.92
C SER A 97 0.45 -18.87 -32.51
N PRO A 98 -0.62 -19.29 -33.21
CA PRO A 98 -1.59 -18.37 -33.79
C PRO A 98 -2.30 -17.48 -32.76
N LEU A 99 -2.33 -17.89 -31.49
CA LEU A 99 -2.86 -17.12 -30.36
C LEU A 99 -2.03 -15.85 -30.04
N ALA A 100 -0.76 -15.79 -30.43
CA ALA A 100 0.13 -14.65 -30.16
C ALA A 100 -0.05 -13.49 -31.16
N ARG A 101 -0.72 -13.72 -32.30
CA ARG A 101 -1.05 -12.64 -33.26
C ARG A 101 -2.43 -12.09 -32.96
N MET A 102 -2.50 -10.98 -32.23
CA MET A 102 -3.71 -10.16 -32.18
C MET A 102 -4.13 -9.76 -33.60
N SER A 103 -5.30 -10.24 -34.02
CA SER A 103 -5.82 -9.98 -35.37
C SER A 103 -5.99 -8.48 -35.61
N PRO A 104 -5.43 -7.92 -36.70
CA PRO A 104 -5.89 -6.62 -37.18
C PRO A 104 -7.35 -6.75 -37.66
N ARG A 105 -8.14 -5.72 -37.39
CA ARG A 105 -9.48 -5.53 -37.97
C ARG A 105 -9.39 -4.87 -39.34
#